data_AF-A0A0K0D254-F1
#
_entry.id   AF-A0A0K0D254-F1
#
_cell.length_a   1.000
_cell.length_b   1.000
_cell.length_c   1.000
_cell.angle_alpha   90.00
_cell.angle_beta   90.00
_cell.angle_gamma   90.00
#
_symmetry.space_group_name_H-M   'P 1'
#
loop_
_entity.id
_entity.type
_entity.pdbx_description
1 polymer ?
#
loop_
_entity_poly.entity_id
_entity_poly.type
_entity_poly.pdbx_seq_one_letter_code
_entity_poly.pdbx_strand_id
1 'polypeptide(L)'
;MFTGRFVNDLNEISRIQQAITQLERENRQDQLHQPRHSMTEMQRRASQLYSMLTTKREEIVKKLNDGTNFVALLQNQLISDRLFDWKNRQKLAQVGVPFDNRDAMLDEIQMEFEFLAEQNWQLHMFASWTLDLLTRGPQINDNHAHSTAANLTTLADQLTKLLFMLISQSFVVSIQPEPVLKTQHKFLTEVSKEIHL
;
A
#
# COMPACT_ATOMS: atom_id res chain seq x y z
N MET A 1 -10.92 14.69 6.68
CA MET A 1 -11.49 16.04 6.95
C MET A 1 -11.18 17.05 5.83
N PHE A 2 -9.94 17.12 5.32
CA PHE A 2 -9.53 18.12 4.31
C PHE A 2 -10.16 17.94 2.92
N THR A 3 -10.22 16.71 2.39
CA THR A 3 -10.86 16.43 1.11
C THR A 3 -12.34 16.81 1.11
N GLY A 4 -13.11 16.35 2.09
CA GLY A 4 -14.53 16.72 2.22
C GLY A 4 -14.78 18.23 2.37
N ARG A 5 -13.92 18.94 3.12
CA ARG A 5 -13.99 20.41 3.21
C ARG A 5 -13.71 21.08 1.87
N PHE A 6 -12.70 20.61 1.14
CA PHE A 6 -12.38 21.12 -0.18
C PHE A 6 -13.53 20.92 -1.18
N VAL A 7 -14.18 19.74 -1.17
CA VAL A 7 -15.37 19.50 -2.01
C VAL A 7 -16.51 20.45 -1.66
N ASN A 8 -16.74 20.71 -0.37
CA ASN A 8 -17.78 21.65 0.07
C ASN A 8 -17.48 23.08 -0.40
N ASP A 9 -16.23 23.53 -0.26
CA ASP A 9 -15.81 24.86 -0.71
C ASP A 9 -15.99 25.00 -2.24
N LEU A 10 -15.69 23.97 -3.04
CA LEU A 10 -15.94 23.98 -4.49
C LEU A 10 -17.43 24.05 -4.83
N ASN A 11 -18.27 23.30 -4.11
CA ASN A 11 -19.73 23.34 -4.30
C ASN A 11 -20.28 24.73 -3.96
N GLU A 12 -19.75 25.38 -2.93
CA GLU A 12 -20.18 26.70 -2.51
C GLU A 12 -19.70 27.79 -3.48
N ILE A 13 -18.48 27.70 -4.01
CA ILE A 13 -18.00 28.55 -5.12
C ILE A 13 -18.94 28.44 -6.33
N SER A 14 -19.34 27.22 -6.71
CA SER A 14 -20.28 26.99 -7.82
C SER A 14 -21.64 27.66 -7.58
N ARG A 15 -22.17 27.59 -6.34
CA ARG A 15 -23.41 28.27 -5.97
C ARG A 15 -23.29 29.79 -6.06
N ILE A 16 -22.20 30.37 -5.56
CA ILE A 16 -21.96 31.82 -5.64
C ILE A 16 -21.83 32.27 -7.10
N GLN A 17 -21.14 31.49 -7.94
CA GLN A 17 -21.01 31.76 -9.37
C GLN A 17 -22.37 31.78 -10.09
N GLN A 18 -23.27 30.85 -9.74
CA GLN A 18 -24.64 30.85 -10.28
C GLN A 18 -25.42 32.10 -9.85
N ALA A 19 -25.32 32.50 -8.58
CA ALA A 19 -25.96 33.71 -8.07
C ALA A 19 -25.45 34.98 -8.76
N ILE A 20 -24.13 35.09 -8.99
CA ILE A 20 -23.53 36.20 -9.76
C ILE A 20 -24.09 36.24 -11.17
N THR A 21 -24.11 35.09 -11.86
CA THR A 21 -24.61 34.99 -13.24
C THR A 21 -26.08 35.40 -13.34
N GLN A 22 -26.89 35.09 -12.33
CA GLN A 22 -28.29 35.50 -12.29
C GLN A 22 -28.45 37.01 -12.07
N LEU A 23 -27.71 37.59 -11.12
CA LEU A 23 -27.74 39.04 -10.87
C LEU A 23 -27.26 39.84 -12.09
N GLU A 24 -26.28 39.32 -12.84
CA GLU A 24 -25.83 39.90 -14.11
C GLU A 24 -26.93 39.88 -15.17
N ARG A 25 -27.70 38.78 -15.28
CA ARG A 25 -28.85 38.68 -16.19
C ARG A 25 -29.98 39.63 -15.81
N GLU A 26 -30.20 39.83 -14.51
CA GLU A 26 -31.22 40.75 -13.97
C GLU A 26 -30.76 42.23 -13.99
N ASN A 27 -29.54 42.51 -14.49
CA ASN A 27 -28.94 43.84 -14.57
C ASN A 27 -28.81 44.55 -13.20
N ARG A 28 -28.73 43.79 -12.11
CA ARG A 28 -28.62 44.28 -10.72
C ARG A 28 -27.17 44.54 -10.32
N GLN A 29 -26.50 45.45 -11.04
CA GLN A 29 -25.07 45.70 -10.85
C GLN A 29 -24.69 46.10 -9.41
N ASP A 30 -25.53 46.89 -8.74
CA ASP A 30 -25.30 47.35 -7.37
C ASP A 30 -25.21 46.21 -6.34
N GLN A 31 -25.79 45.04 -6.66
CA GLN A 31 -25.81 43.87 -5.78
C GLN A 31 -24.66 42.89 -6.04
N LEU A 32 -23.79 43.16 -7.03
CA LEU A 32 -22.71 42.26 -7.43
C LEU A 32 -21.45 42.35 -6.56
N HIS A 33 -21.25 43.47 -5.84
CA HIS A 33 -20.03 43.68 -5.05
C HIS A 33 -19.83 42.62 -3.97
N GLN A 34 -20.87 42.35 -3.16
CA GLN A 34 -20.78 41.40 -2.05
C GLN A 34 -20.58 39.95 -2.51
N PRO A 35 -21.34 39.41 -3.50
CA PRO A 35 -21.10 38.08 -4.05
C PRO A 35 -19.71 37.92 -4.68
N ARG A 36 -19.21 38.93 -5.41
CA ARG A 36 -17.86 38.88 -6.02
C ARG A 36 -16.76 38.87 -4.97
N HIS A 37 -16.89 39.67 -3.91
CA HIS A 37 -15.95 39.63 -2.78
C HIS A 37 -15.99 38.25 -2.09
N SER A 38 -17.18 37.72 -1.80
CA SER A 38 -17.35 36.41 -1.17
C SER A 38 -16.71 35.30 -2.00
N MET A 39 -16.93 35.32 -3.32
CA MET A 39 -16.33 34.37 -4.26
C MET A 39 -14.79 34.41 -4.22
N THR A 40 -14.21 35.61 -4.18
CA THR A 40 -12.76 35.80 -4.15
C THR A 40 -12.14 35.22 -2.87
N GLU A 41 -12.75 35.48 -1.71
CA GLU A 41 -12.30 34.90 -0.43
C GLU A 41 -12.42 33.38 -0.41
N MET A 42 -13.50 32.84 -0.97
CA MET A 42 -13.72 31.40 -1.01
C MET A 42 -12.76 30.69 -1.97
N GLN A 43 -12.47 31.29 -3.13
CA GLN A 43 -11.43 30.81 -4.05
C GLN A 43 -10.05 30.81 -3.40
N ARG A 44 -9.71 31.87 -2.65
CA ARG A 44 -8.44 31.94 -1.90
C ARG A 44 -8.33 30.79 -0.89
N ARG A 45 -9.39 30.54 -0.12
CA ARG A 45 -9.45 29.45 0.86
C ARG A 45 -9.34 28.07 0.19
N ALA A 46 -10.09 27.83 -0.88
CA ALA A 46 -10.06 26.57 -1.62
C ALA A 46 -8.67 26.30 -2.19
N SER A 47 -7.99 27.32 -2.71
CA SER A 47 -6.61 27.22 -3.21
C SER A 47 -5.61 26.84 -2.12
N GLN A 48 -5.73 27.44 -0.93
CA GLN A 48 -4.89 27.09 0.22
C GLN A 48 -5.11 25.63 0.67
N LEU A 49 -6.37 25.20 0.77
CA LEU A 49 -6.71 23.81 1.12
C LEU A 49 -6.19 22.83 0.08
N TYR A 50 -6.28 23.19 -1.21
CA TYR A 50 -5.77 22.37 -2.30
C TYR A 50 -4.25 22.23 -2.25
N SER A 51 -3.52 23.31 -1.98
CA SER A 51 -2.07 23.25 -1.76
C SER A 51 -1.71 22.32 -0.60
N MET A 52 -2.40 22.44 0.55
CA MET A 52 -2.17 21.55 1.70
C MET A 52 -2.47 20.08 1.35
N LEU A 53 -3.55 19.82 0.61
CA LEU A 53 -3.89 18.47 0.14
C LEU A 53 -2.80 17.89 -0.75
N THR A 54 -2.25 18.70 -1.66
CA THR A 54 -1.17 18.29 -2.57
C THR A 54 0.07 17.91 -1.79
N THR A 55 0.53 18.76 -0.87
CA THR A 55 1.67 18.45 0.00
C THR A 55 1.45 17.18 0.83
N LYS A 56 0.24 16.99 1.38
CA LYS A 56 -0.07 15.78 2.16
C LYS A 56 -0.09 14.51 1.31
N ARG A 57 -0.54 14.59 0.04
CA ARG A 57 -0.49 13.48 -0.91
C ARG A 57 0.96 13.11 -1.23
N GLU A 58 1.82 14.09 -1.48
CA GLU A 58 3.25 13.87 -1.73
C GLU A 58 3.94 13.21 -0.52
N GLU A 59 3.65 13.68 0.70
CA GLU A 59 4.15 13.05 1.93
C GLU A 59 3.71 11.59 2.07
N ILE A 60 2.45 11.29 1.76
CA ILE A 60 1.91 9.92 1.81
C ILE A 60 2.61 9.03 0.79
N VAL A 61 2.72 9.49 -0.46
CA VAL A 61 3.41 8.73 -1.52
C VAL A 61 4.86 8.44 -1.12
N LYS A 62 5.57 9.43 -0.56
CA LYS A 62 6.94 9.25 -0.08
C LYS A 62 7.02 8.18 1.02
N LYS A 63 6.17 8.27 2.03
CA LYS A 63 6.15 7.29 3.14
C LYS A 63 5.79 5.88 2.68
N LEU A 64 4.85 5.75 1.76
CA LEU A 64 4.50 4.46 1.16
C LEU A 64 5.67 3.89 0.37
N ASN A 65 6.36 4.72 -0.42
CA ASN A 65 7.55 4.29 -1.16
C ASN A 65 8.68 3.82 -0.21
N ASP A 66 8.99 4.60 0.82
CA ASP A 66 9.97 4.23 1.84
C ASP A 66 9.58 2.90 2.50
N GLY A 67 8.32 2.74 2.91
CA GLY A 67 7.78 1.51 3.49
C GLY A 67 7.88 0.31 2.55
N THR A 68 7.52 0.46 1.27
CA THR A 68 7.65 -0.59 0.26
C THR A 68 9.12 -1.01 0.08
N ASN A 69 10.05 -0.06 0.07
CA ASN A 69 11.49 -0.36 -0.02
C ASN A 69 11.99 -1.13 1.22
N PHE A 70 11.54 -0.75 2.42
CA PHE A 70 11.88 -1.48 3.64
C PHE A 70 11.34 -2.91 3.63
N VAL A 71 10.07 -3.11 3.24
CA VAL A 71 9.48 -4.44 3.10
C VAL A 71 10.27 -5.27 2.08
N ALA A 72 10.63 -4.71 0.93
CA ALA A 72 11.41 -5.41 -0.09
C ALA A 72 12.80 -5.84 0.44
N LEU A 73 13.47 -4.97 1.18
CA LEU A 73 14.78 -5.26 1.77
C LEU A 73 14.69 -6.37 2.82
N LEU A 74 13.75 -6.27 3.76
CA LEU A 74 13.56 -7.27 4.80
C LEU A 74 13.10 -8.62 4.22
N GLN A 75 12.22 -8.60 3.23
CA GLN A 75 11.79 -9.81 2.53
C GLN A 75 12.96 -10.50 1.82
N ASN A 76 13.86 -9.74 1.19
CA ASN A 76 15.06 -10.32 0.59
C ASN A 76 15.97 -10.94 1.65
N GLN A 77 16.21 -10.28 2.78
CA GLN A 77 17.00 -10.83 3.88
C GLN A 77 16.37 -12.11 4.45
N LEU A 78 15.05 -12.12 4.67
CA LEU A 78 14.33 -13.28 5.16
C LEU A 78 14.45 -14.47 4.19
N ILE A 79 14.24 -14.25 2.90
CA ILE A 79 14.22 -15.32 1.90
C ILE A 79 15.63 -15.79 1.53
N SER A 80 16.50 -14.85 1.15
CA SER A 80 17.81 -15.15 0.57
C SER A 80 18.86 -15.52 1.61
N ASP A 81 18.67 -15.11 2.86
CA ASP A 81 19.61 -15.41 3.94
C ASP A 81 19.02 -16.42 4.92
N ARG A 82 17.95 -16.04 5.66
CA ARG A 82 17.45 -16.89 6.76
C ARG A 82 16.84 -18.19 6.26
N LEU A 83 15.87 -18.11 5.34
CA LEU A 83 15.19 -19.29 4.80
C LEU A 83 16.16 -20.15 3.97
N PHE A 84 17.06 -19.52 3.22
CA PHE A 84 18.09 -20.23 2.48
C PHE A 84 19.03 -21.02 3.41
N ASP A 85 19.53 -20.40 4.48
CA ASP A 85 20.39 -21.07 5.47
C ASP A 85 19.66 -22.24 6.14
N TRP A 86 18.40 -22.04 6.54
CA TRP A 86 17.58 -23.12 7.10
C TRP A 86 17.44 -24.29 6.13
N LYS A 87 17.10 -24.03 4.85
CA LYS A 87 16.98 -25.08 3.80
C LYS A 87 18.32 -25.80 3.59
N ASN A 88 19.43 -25.06 3.61
CA ASN A 88 20.76 -25.64 3.45
C ASN A 88 21.14 -26.55 4.63
N ARG A 89 20.87 -26.14 5.86
CA ARG A 89 21.06 -26.98 7.05
C ARG A 89 20.18 -28.22 7.03
N GLN A 90 18.92 -28.09 6.59
CA GLN A 90 18.02 -29.23 6.40
C GLN A 90 18.59 -30.24 5.40
N LYS A 91 19.17 -29.76 4.29
CA LYS A 91 19.83 -30.61 3.30
C LYS A 91 21.07 -31.32 3.87
N LEU A 92 21.88 -30.63 4.66
CA LEU A 92 23.03 -31.24 5.34
C LEU A 92 22.60 -32.29 6.38
N ALA A 93 21.47 -32.10 7.04
CA ALA A 93 20.91 -33.08 7.96
C ALA A 93 20.57 -34.42 7.28
N GLN A 94 20.19 -34.40 6.00
CA GLN A 94 19.95 -35.63 5.23
C GLN A 94 21.22 -36.48 5.03
N VAL A 95 22.40 -35.90 5.19
CA VAL A 95 23.69 -36.62 5.13
C VAL A 95 24.32 -36.81 6.51
N GLY A 96 23.55 -36.60 7.59
CA GLY A 96 23.94 -36.91 8.96
C GLY A 96 24.57 -35.76 9.74
N VAL A 97 24.60 -34.53 9.20
CA VAL A 97 25.03 -33.35 9.97
C VAL A 97 23.93 -32.97 10.97
N PRO A 98 24.21 -32.86 12.28
CA PRO A 98 23.19 -32.44 13.25
C PRO A 98 22.59 -31.07 12.89
N PHE A 99 21.27 -30.94 13.00
CA PHE A 99 20.56 -29.67 12.85
C PHE A 99 19.75 -29.38 14.12
N ASP A 100 20.48 -28.96 15.14
CA ASP A 100 19.89 -28.57 16.42
C ASP A 100 19.00 -27.32 16.24
N ASN A 101 17.91 -27.26 16.99
CA ASN A 101 16.93 -26.16 16.97
C ASN A 101 16.20 -25.95 15.61
N ARG A 102 16.14 -26.97 14.75
CA ARG A 102 15.44 -26.89 13.44
C ARG A 102 14.05 -26.28 13.55
N ASP A 103 13.24 -26.78 14.49
CA ASP A 103 11.84 -26.40 14.62
C ASP A 103 11.72 -24.97 15.18
N ALA A 104 12.49 -24.64 16.22
CA ALA A 104 12.53 -23.27 16.76
C ALA A 104 13.00 -22.22 15.74
N MET A 105 14.02 -22.54 14.92
CA MET A 105 14.47 -21.65 13.85
C MET A 105 13.40 -21.50 12.75
N LEU A 106 12.63 -22.56 12.47
CA LEU A 106 11.52 -22.48 11.52
C LEU A 106 10.38 -21.62 12.07
N ASP A 107 10.02 -21.77 13.35
CA ASP A 107 9.01 -20.95 14.03
C ASP A 107 9.38 -19.45 13.99
N GLU A 108 10.65 -19.10 14.22
CA GLU A 108 11.12 -17.72 14.10
C GLU A 108 11.00 -17.18 12.66
N ILE A 109 11.32 -18.01 11.67
CA ILE A 109 11.17 -17.65 10.25
C ILE A 109 9.68 -17.45 9.92
N GLN A 110 8.79 -18.31 10.43
CA GLN A 110 7.35 -18.18 10.28
C GLN A 110 6.85 -16.84 10.82
N MET A 111 7.23 -16.50 12.06
CA MET A 111 6.84 -15.22 12.66
C MET A 111 7.28 -14.01 11.82
N GLU A 112 8.47 -14.06 11.22
CA GLU A 112 8.94 -13.00 10.34
C GLU A 112 8.19 -12.94 9.00
N PHE A 113 7.81 -14.09 8.43
CA PHE A 113 6.94 -14.17 7.26
C PHE A 113 5.56 -13.54 7.56
N GLU A 114 4.92 -13.93 8.67
CA GLU A 114 3.61 -13.41 9.09
C GLU A 114 3.67 -11.90 9.35
N PHE A 115 4.71 -11.44 10.06
CA PHE A 115 4.90 -10.01 10.30
C PHE A 115 5.06 -9.22 8.99
N LEU A 116 5.91 -9.68 8.08
CA LEU A 116 6.11 -9.00 6.80
C LEU A 116 4.87 -9.05 5.90
N ALA A 117 4.12 -10.14 5.91
CA ALA A 117 2.85 -10.25 5.20
C ALA A 117 1.85 -9.18 5.68
N GLU A 118 1.69 -9.04 7.01
CA GLU A 118 0.82 -8.04 7.62
C GLU A 118 1.27 -6.61 7.29
N GLN A 119 2.56 -6.31 7.42
CA GLN A 119 3.08 -4.97 7.10
C GLN A 119 2.89 -4.62 5.62
N ASN A 120 3.18 -5.55 4.72
CA ASN A 120 2.96 -5.36 3.29
C ASN A 120 1.47 -5.13 2.98
N TRP A 121 0.60 -5.97 3.55
CA TRP A 121 -0.84 -5.85 3.37
C TRP A 121 -1.38 -4.49 3.85
N GLN A 122 -0.95 -4.02 5.02
CA GLN A 122 -1.33 -2.71 5.54
C GLN A 122 -0.92 -1.59 4.57
N LEU A 123 0.33 -1.59 4.09
CA LEU A 123 0.80 -0.62 3.09
C LEU A 123 -0.04 -0.68 1.80
N HIS A 124 -0.38 -1.88 1.34
CA HIS A 124 -1.20 -2.09 0.15
C HIS A 124 -2.60 -1.50 0.33
N MET A 125 -3.21 -1.71 1.49
CA MET A 125 -4.51 -1.14 1.85
C MET A 125 -4.46 0.38 1.92
N PHE A 126 -3.42 0.96 2.52
CA PHE A 126 -3.25 2.42 2.55
C PHE A 126 -3.08 3.03 1.16
N ALA A 127 -2.29 2.41 0.28
CA ALA A 127 -2.13 2.85 -1.10
C ALA A 127 -3.48 2.81 -1.85
N SER A 128 -4.21 1.70 -1.71
CA SER A 128 -5.50 1.48 -2.35
C SER A 128 -6.57 2.47 -1.86
N TRP A 129 -6.67 2.70 -0.55
CA TRP A 129 -7.60 3.68 0.01
C TRP A 129 -7.26 5.11 -0.39
N THR A 130 -5.98 5.46 -0.47
CA THR A 130 -5.56 6.79 -0.92
C THR A 130 -5.93 6.99 -2.41
N LEU A 131 -5.75 5.96 -3.23
CA LEU A 131 -6.16 5.97 -4.63
C LEU A 131 -7.68 6.13 -4.77
N ASP A 132 -8.47 5.36 -4.02
CA ASP A 132 -9.94 5.46 -4.01
C ASP A 132 -10.42 6.87 -3.59
N LEU A 133 -9.77 7.47 -2.58
CA LEU A 133 -10.05 8.84 -2.15
C LEU A 133 -9.73 9.88 -3.24
N LEU A 134 -8.71 9.65 -4.06
CA LEU A 134 -8.38 10.50 -5.20
C LEU A 134 -9.43 10.38 -6.32
N THR A 135 -9.90 9.16 -6.59
CA THR A 135 -10.86 8.91 -7.68
C THR A 135 -12.29 9.32 -7.32
N ARG A 136 -12.66 9.34 -6.04
CA ARG A 136 -14.00 9.75 -5.58
C ARG A 136 -14.16 11.27 -5.40
N GLY A 137 -13.06 12.02 -5.35
CA GLY A 137 -13.10 13.48 -5.26
C GLY A 137 -13.52 14.14 -6.59
N PRO A 138 -13.84 15.44 -6.58
CA PRO A 138 -13.98 16.21 -7.81
C PRO A 138 -12.71 16.06 -8.63
N GLN A 139 -12.87 15.55 -9.86
CA GLN A 139 -11.80 15.35 -10.82
C GLN A 139 -11.34 16.71 -11.34
N ILE A 140 -10.53 17.40 -10.54
CA ILE A 140 -9.79 18.56 -11.01
C ILE A 140 -8.78 18.01 -11.99
N ASN A 141 -8.91 18.41 -13.25
CA ASN A 141 -8.00 18.01 -14.31
C ASN A 141 -6.65 18.69 -14.08
N ASP A 142 -5.87 18.11 -13.18
CA ASP A 142 -4.63 18.65 -12.65
C ASP A 142 -3.57 17.55 -12.73
N ASN A 143 -2.37 17.93 -13.18
CA ASN A 143 -1.27 16.99 -13.39
C ASN A 143 -0.80 16.33 -12.07
N HIS A 144 -0.98 16.99 -10.92
CA HIS A 144 -0.53 16.46 -9.63
C HIS A 144 -1.38 15.27 -9.16
N ALA A 145 -2.71 15.35 -9.28
CA ALA A 145 -3.61 14.26 -8.93
C ALA A 145 -3.37 13.03 -9.82
N HIS A 146 -3.17 13.24 -11.13
CA HIS A 146 -2.82 12.16 -12.06
C HIS A 146 -1.48 11.51 -11.72
N SER A 147 -0.45 12.30 -11.45
CA SER A 147 0.87 11.78 -11.04
C SER A 147 0.79 11.02 -9.71
N THR A 148 0.06 11.55 -8.73
CA THR A 148 -0.17 10.89 -7.43
C THR A 148 -0.87 9.54 -7.62
N ALA A 149 -1.92 9.49 -8.44
CA ALA A 149 -2.65 8.26 -8.72
C ALA A 149 -1.73 7.21 -9.39
N ALA A 150 -0.96 7.61 -10.40
CA ALA A 150 -0.01 6.71 -11.07
C ALA A 150 1.05 6.15 -10.11
N ASN A 151 1.58 6.98 -9.20
CA ASN A 151 2.54 6.56 -8.19
C ASN A 151 1.91 5.54 -7.22
N LEU A 152 0.68 5.79 -6.76
CA LEU A 152 -0.04 4.87 -5.86
C LEU A 152 -0.36 3.54 -6.53
N THR A 153 -0.77 3.55 -7.81
CA THR A 153 -0.98 2.33 -8.59
C THR A 153 0.32 1.52 -8.70
N THR A 154 1.44 2.18 -9.02
CA THR A 154 2.74 1.52 -9.10
C THR A 154 3.15 0.90 -7.76
N LEU A 155 2.93 1.61 -6.65
CA LEU A 155 3.20 1.10 -5.30
C LEU A 155 2.33 -0.11 -4.95
N ALA A 156 1.03 -0.06 -5.27
CA ALA A 156 0.11 -1.18 -5.05
C ALA A 156 0.53 -2.42 -5.85
N ASP A 157 0.95 -2.26 -7.11
CA ASP A 157 1.47 -3.34 -7.94
C ASP A 157 2.76 -3.94 -7.38
N GLN A 158 3.67 -3.10 -6.87
CA GLN A 158 4.90 -3.56 -6.23
C GLN A 158 4.61 -4.36 -4.95
N LEU A 159 3.74 -3.85 -4.09
CA LEU A 159 3.31 -4.52 -2.86
C LEU A 159 2.64 -5.86 -3.15
N THR A 160 1.79 -5.92 -4.18
CA THR A 160 1.17 -7.15 -4.67
C THR A 160 2.22 -8.19 -5.10
N LYS A 161 3.24 -7.79 -5.87
CA LYS A 161 4.34 -8.68 -6.27
C LYS A 161 5.11 -9.20 -5.07
N LEU A 162 5.40 -8.33 -4.11
CA LEU A 162 6.08 -8.69 -2.87
C LEU A 162 5.25 -9.71 -2.07
N LEU A 163 3.93 -9.52 -1.92
CA LEU A 163 3.03 -10.49 -1.29
C LEU A 163 3.03 -11.84 -2.01
N PHE A 164 2.92 -11.86 -3.34
CA PHE A 164 2.98 -13.11 -4.10
C PHE A 164 4.29 -13.84 -3.89
N MET A 165 5.42 -13.11 -3.90
CA MET A 165 6.72 -13.70 -3.65
C MET A 165 6.80 -14.26 -2.22
N LEU A 166 6.30 -13.52 -1.23
CA LEU A 166 6.32 -13.91 0.17
C LEU A 166 5.50 -15.19 0.39
N ILE A 167 4.28 -15.23 -0.17
CA ILE A 167 3.41 -16.43 -0.18
C ILE A 167 4.08 -17.60 -0.91
N SER A 168 4.73 -17.37 -2.06
CA SER A 168 5.37 -18.45 -2.80
C SER A 168 6.55 -19.07 -2.04
N GLN A 169 7.30 -18.25 -1.30
CA GLN A 169 8.49 -18.69 -0.57
C GLN A 169 8.18 -19.23 0.81
N SER A 170 7.02 -18.90 1.38
CA SER A 170 6.55 -19.43 2.66
C SER A 170 6.11 -20.89 2.59
N PHE A 171 6.10 -21.53 1.42
CA PHE A 171 5.86 -22.97 1.32
C PHE A 171 7.19 -23.70 1.50
N VAL A 172 7.31 -24.46 2.58
CA VAL A 172 8.52 -25.19 2.93
C VAL A 172 8.17 -26.65 3.21
N VAL A 173 9.02 -27.55 2.72
CA VAL A 173 8.98 -28.96 3.13
C VAL A 173 9.67 -29.04 4.49
N SER A 174 8.91 -29.09 5.57
CA SER A 174 9.43 -29.08 6.95
C SER A 174 10.10 -30.41 7.30
N ILE A 175 9.55 -31.52 6.80
CA ILE A 175 10.14 -32.86 6.88
C ILE A 175 10.35 -33.42 5.49
N GLN A 176 11.62 -33.60 5.13
CA GLN A 176 12.01 -34.25 3.88
C GLN A 176 11.80 -35.77 3.96
N PRO A 177 11.35 -36.42 2.88
CA PRO A 177 11.37 -37.86 2.79
C PRO A 177 12.82 -38.39 2.82
N GLU A 178 12.99 -39.67 3.14
CA GLU A 178 14.31 -40.31 3.07
C GLU A 178 14.89 -40.19 1.65
N PRO A 179 16.17 -39.82 1.50
CA PRO A 179 16.79 -39.64 0.18
C PRO A 179 16.78 -40.92 -0.68
N VAL A 180 16.75 -42.10 -0.04
CA VAL A 180 16.72 -43.39 -0.70
C VAL A 180 15.42 -44.10 -0.33
N LEU A 181 14.48 -44.12 -1.28
CA LEU A 181 13.22 -44.81 -1.11
C LEU A 181 13.33 -46.25 -1.60
N LYS A 182 13.00 -47.22 -0.74
CA LYS A 182 12.80 -48.62 -1.16
C LYS A 182 11.39 -48.78 -1.72
N THR A 183 11.28 -49.48 -2.85
CA THR A 183 9.99 -49.84 -3.44
C THR A 183 9.13 -50.56 -2.40
N GLN A 184 7.90 -50.08 -2.17
CA GLN A 184 6.94 -50.56 -1.14
C GLN A 184 7.16 -50.10 0.31
N HIS A 185 8.06 -49.15 0.58
CA HIS A 185 8.18 -48.52 1.91
C HIS A 185 7.32 -47.27 2.03
N LYS A 186 6.58 -47.12 3.14
CA LYS A 186 5.87 -45.87 3.47
C LYS A 186 6.90 -44.83 3.88
N PHE A 187 6.85 -43.64 3.28
CA PHE A 187 7.65 -42.48 3.68
C PHE A 187 6.74 -41.36 4.17
N LEU A 188 7.29 -40.47 5.00
CA LEU A 188 6.61 -39.30 5.55
C LEU A 188 7.22 -38.04 4.90
N THR A 189 6.37 -37.15 4.43
CA THR A 189 6.74 -35.80 4.00
C THR A 189 5.75 -34.84 4.64
N GLU A 190 6.25 -33.76 5.24
CA GLU A 190 5.41 -32.69 5.78
C GLU A 190 5.70 -31.39 5.04
N VAL A 191 4.63 -30.72 4.63
CA VAL A 191 4.68 -29.42 3.98
C VAL A 191 4.03 -28.43 4.94
N SER A 192 4.81 -27.48 5.41
CA SER A 192 4.33 -26.38 6.23
C SER A 192 4.13 -25.14 5.36
N LYS A 193 3.04 -24.43 5.62
CA LYS A 193 2.78 -23.11 5.04
C LYS A 193 3.04 -22.09 6.13
N GLU A 194 4.11 -21.33 5.98
CA GLU A 194 4.57 -20.37 7.00
C GLU A 194 3.75 -19.05 7.02
N ILE A 195 2.57 -19.02 6.39
CA ILE A 195 1.62 -17.90 6.44
C ILE A 195 0.22 -18.46 6.66
N HIS A 196 -0.35 -18.15 7.82
CA HIS A 196 -1.78 -18.28 8.07
C HIS A 196 -2.47 -17.01 7.54
N LEU A 197 -3.19 -17.14 6.42
CA LEU A 197 -4.06 -16.08 5.89
C LEU A 197 -5.43 -16.15 6.56
#